data_AF-A0A7S6SCR1-F1
#
_entry.id   AF-A0A7S6SCR1-F1
#
_cell.length_a   1.000
_cell.length_b   1.000
_cell.length_c   1.000
_cell.angle_alpha   90.00
_cell.angle_beta   90.00
_cell.angle_gamma   90.00
#
_symmetry.space_group_name_H-M   'P 1'
#
loop_
_entity.id
_entity.type
_entity.pdbx_description
1 polymer ?
#
loop_
_entity_poly.entity_id
_entity_poly.type
_entity_poly.pdbx_seq_one_letter_code
_entity_poly.pdbx_strand_id
1 'polypeptide(L)'
;MKAHQIIELLTQIFTEFDSFCLQNKVIKVKTIGDSYMCFRGDGSHTENAISIANVALAMASAKFTWPCAVGSGSTDPDPVRFRIGVASGPATAGVIGRKRLQYDVWGETVSVASHMEHTGMPGRVHANETFISALKAGQVARYQIATCGEVVIKGKGAVDTWWLEVLTQD
;
A
#
# COMPACT_ATOMS: atom_id res chain seq x y z
N MET A 1 24.50 -0.44 -13.82
CA MET A 1 23.59 0.21 -12.85
C MET A 1 24.40 0.53 -11.60
N LYS A 2 24.49 1.79 -11.19
CA LYS A 2 25.26 2.14 -9.97
C LYS A 2 24.32 2.09 -8.77
N ALA A 3 24.74 1.42 -7.69
CA ALA A 3 23.91 1.22 -6.49
C ALA A 3 23.37 2.53 -5.91
N HIS A 4 24.15 3.63 -5.97
CA HIS A 4 23.71 4.93 -5.44
C HIS A 4 22.46 5.49 -6.15
N GLN A 5 22.31 5.27 -7.46
CA GLN A 5 21.19 5.82 -8.23
C GLN A 5 19.87 5.13 -7.84
N ILE A 6 19.91 3.83 -7.54
CA ILE A 6 18.75 3.10 -7.02
C ILE A 6 18.38 3.62 -5.63
N ILE A 7 19.38 3.84 -4.77
CA ILE A 7 19.15 4.37 -3.42
C ILE A 7 18.51 5.75 -3.50
N GLU A 8 18.99 6.63 -4.39
CA GLU A 8 18.40 7.96 -4.62
C GLU A 8 16.93 7.86 -5.07
N LEU A 9 16.61 6.98 -6.02
CA LEU A 9 15.22 6.76 -6.44
C LEU A 9 14.34 6.26 -5.28
N LEU A 10 14.80 5.24 -4.55
CA LEU A 10 14.05 4.70 -3.40
C LEU A 10 13.88 5.76 -2.30
N THR A 11 14.88 6.60 -2.06
CA THR A 11 14.79 7.72 -1.12
C THR A 11 13.71 8.71 -1.54
N GLN A 12 13.63 9.07 -2.83
CA GLN A 12 12.57 9.94 -3.35
C GLN A 12 11.18 9.32 -3.15
N ILE A 13 11.00 8.07 -3.58
CA ILE A 13 9.73 7.32 -3.47
C ILE A 13 9.28 7.25 -2.02
N PHE A 14 10.16 6.79 -1.12
CA PHE A 14 9.78 6.61 0.29
C PHE A 14 9.56 7.93 1.03
N THR A 15 10.22 9.01 0.63
CA THR A 15 9.98 10.34 1.21
C THR A 15 8.60 10.87 0.83
N GLU A 16 8.17 10.65 -0.41
CA GLU A 16 6.81 11.00 -0.84
C GLU A 16 5.76 10.13 -0.14
N PHE A 17 6.02 8.83 0.00
CA PHE A 17 5.14 7.91 0.74
C PHE A 17 5.03 8.27 2.23
N ASP A 18 6.13 8.68 2.86
CA ASP A 18 6.14 9.18 4.23
C ASP A 18 5.23 10.41 4.37
N SER A 19 5.21 11.29 3.36
CA SER A 19 4.35 12.48 3.32
C SER A 19 2.86 12.12 3.22
N PHE A 20 2.50 11.15 2.37
CA PHE A 20 1.12 10.65 2.30
C PHE A 20 0.66 10.02 3.61
N CYS A 21 1.54 9.26 4.26
CA CYS A 21 1.26 8.65 5.56
C CYS A 21 0.98 9.72 6.62
N LEU A 22 1.84 10.74 6.71
CA LEU A 22 1.71 11.84 7.66
C LEU A 22 0.37 12.59 7.49
N GLN A 23 0.00 12.93 6.26
CA GLN A 23 -1.25 13.65 5.96
C GLN A 23 -2.52 12.87 6.36
N ASN A 24 -2.45 11.54 6.34
CA ASN A 24 -3.59 10.66 6.63
C ASN A 24 -3.51 9.98 8.01
N LYS A 25 -2.60 10.43 8.88
CA LYS A 25 -2.36 9.85 10.22
C LYS A 25 -2.10 8.34 10.17
N VAL A 26 -1.38 7.89 9.14
CA VAL A 26 -0.96 6.49 8.97
C VAL A 26 0.50 6.38 9.42
N ILE A 27 0.83 5.29 10.11
CA ILE A 27 2.17 5.08 10.66
C ILE A 27 2.98 4.22 9.68
N LYS A 28 4.16 4.71 9.29
CA LYS A 28 5.18 3.86 8.64
C LYS A 28 5.69 2.84 9.64
N VAL A 29 5.64 1.55 9.27
CA VAL A 29 6.17 0.47 10.11
C VAL A 29 7.65 0.24 9.77
N LYS A 30 7.93 -0.10 8.51
CA LYS A 30 9.27 -0.43 8.03
C LYS A 30 9.32 -0.49 6.50
N THR A 31 10.53 -0.54 5.96
CA THR A 31 10.78 -0.95 4.57
C THR A 31 11.32 -2.39 4.54
N ILE A 32 10.98 -3.15 3.50
CA ILE A 32 11.43 -4.53 3.30
C ILE A 32 11.94 -4.64 1.86
N GLY A 33 13.24 -4.42 1.66
CA GLY A 33 13.77 -4.26 0.31
C GLY A 33 13.22 -2.99 -0.35
N ASP A 34 12.54 -3.16 -1.47
CA ASP A 34 11.80 -2.12 -2.20
C ASP A 34 10.35 -1.93 -1.71
N SER A 35 9.87 -2.81 -0.83
CA SER A 35 8.51 -2.74 -0.30
C SER A 35 8.39 -1.75 0.87
N TYR A 36 7.25 -1.07 0.92
CA TYR A 36 6.93 -0.08 1.96
C TYR A 36 5.73 -0.56 2.79
N MET A 37 5.92 -0.71 4.11
CA MET A 37 4.87 -1.17 5.01
C MET A 37 4.39 -0.03 5.91
N CYS A 38 3.09 0.21 5.89
CA CYS A 38 2.42 1.15 6.79
C CYS A 38 1.18 0.51 7.42
N PHE A 39 0.75 1.07 8.55
CA PHE A 39 -0.32 0.55 9.37
C PHE A 39 -1.08 1.67 10.04
N ARG A 40 -2.37 1.44 10.29
CA ARG A 40 -3.18 2.28 11.17
C ARG A 40 -4.14 1.41 11.98
N GLY A 41 -4.17 1.65 13.28
CA GLY A 41 -5.01 0.90 14.23
C GLY A 41 -5.57 1.77 15.35
N ASP A 42 -5.46 3.09 15.26
CA ASP A 42 -5.93 4.06 16.24
C ASP A 42 -7.24 4.71 15.76
N GLY A 43 -8.37 4.24 16.30
CA GLY A 43 -9.70 4.75 15.98
C GLY A 43 -10.67 3.68 15.53
N SER A 44 -11.80 4.11 14.97
CA SER A 44 -12.80 3.18 14.45
C SER A 44 -12.28 2.44 13.22
N HIS A 45 -12.86 1.26 12.97
CA HIS A 45 -12.51 0.43 11.82
C HIS A 45 -12.67 1.19 10.50
N THR A 46 -13.74 1.98 10.38
CA THR A 46 -14.05 2.83 9.23
C THR A 46 -13.03 3.95 9.03
N GLU A 47 -12.67 4.70 10.08
CA GLU A 47 -11.69 5.78 9.98
C GLU A 47 -10.30 5.26 9.55
N ASN A 48 -9.91 4.11 10.10
CA ASN A 48 -8.67 3.44 9.74
C ASN A 48 -8.69 3.03 8.26
N ALA A 49 -9.77 2.39 7.80
CA ALA A 49 -9.93 1.98 6.41
C ALA A 49 -9.88 3.18 5.44
N ILE A 50 -10.60 4.26 5.77
CA ILE A 50 -10.62 5.50 4.99
C ILE A 50 -9.21 6.10 4.82
N SER A 51 -8.45 6.12 5.90
CA SER A 51 -7.12 6.73 5.94
C SER A 51 -6.10 5.91 5.16
N ILE A 52 -6.15 4.59 5.29
CA ILE A 52 -5.33 3.67 4.49
C ILE A 52 -5.71 3.72 3.01
N ALA A 53 -7.00 3.83 2.67
CA ALA A 53 -7.45 3.95 1.29
C ALA A 53 -6.89 5.22 0.62
N ASN A 54 -6.91 6.36 1.32
CA ASN A 54 -6.33 7.59 0.81
C ASN A 54 -4.83 7.46 0.52
N VAL A 55 -4.07 6.85 1.44
CA VAL A 55 -2.63 6.61 1.26
C VAL A 55 -2.39 5.67 0.08
N ALA A 56 -3.13 4.57 0.00
CA ALA A 56 -2.98 3.57 -1.07
C ALA A 56 -3.28 4.17 -2.45
N LEU A 57 -4.32 4.97 -2.59
CA LEU A 57 -4.67 5.64 -3.84
C LEU A 57 -3.67 6.74 -4.22
N ALA A 58 -3.15 7.48 -3.23
CA ALA A 58 -2.08 8.46 -3.47
C ALA A 58 -0.80 7.77 -3.96
N MET A 59 -0.40 6.66 -3.33
CA MET A 59 0.73 5.84 -3.77
C MET A 59 0.53 5.25 -5.17
N ALA A 60 -0.69 4.79 -5.51
CA ALA A 60 -1.00 4.23 -6.82
C ALA A 60 -0.92 5.28 -7.94
N SER A 61 -1.25 6.53 -7.64
CA SER A 61 -1.28 7.65 -8.59
C SER A 61 0.02 8.45 -8.65
N ALA A 62 0.94 8.24 -7.70
CA ALA A 62 2.25 8.88 -7.67
C ALA A 62 3.08 8.48 -8.91
N LYS A 63 3.71 9.47 -9.54
CA LYS A 63 4.43 9.30 -10.80
C LYS A 63 5.92 9.43 -10.58
N PHE A 64 6.62 8.31 -10.63
CA PHE A 64 8.09 8.28 -10.66
C PHE A 64 8.54 7.71 -11.99
N THR A 65 9.73 8.13 -12.42
CA THR A 65 10.32 7.72 -13.69
C THR A 65 11.74 7.23 -13.47
N TRP A 66 12.17 6.25 -14.25
CA TRP A 66 13.51 5.69 -14.18
C TRP A 66 14.08 5.42 -15.59
N PRO A 67 15.34 5.81 -15.89
CA PRO A 67 16.24 6.60 -15.05
C PRO A 67 15.68 8.02 -14.79
N CYS A 68 15.91 8.59 -13.60
CA CYS A 68 15.60 10.00 -13.37
C CYS A 68 16.25 10.80 -14.49
N ALA A 69 15.48 11.61 -15.22
CA ALA A 69 15.86 12.30 -16.46
C ALA A 69 16.93 13.39 -16.25
N VAL A 70 18.04 13.05 -15.63
CA VAL A 70 19.19 13.92 -15.40
C VAL A 70 20.22 13.60 -16.49
N GLY A 71 19.97 14.13 -17.70
CA GLY A 71 21.03 14.39 -18.68
C GLY A 71 21.37 13.34 -19.75
N SER A 72 20.57 12.30 -20.02
CA SER A 72 20.78 11.43 -21.19
C SER A 72 19.79 11.73 -22.32
N GLY A 73 20.27 12.38 -23.39
CA GLY A 73 19.48 12.86 -24.54
C GLY A 73 18.89 11.79 -25.47
N SER A 74 18.50 10.62 -24.97
CA SER A 74 17.70 9.66 -25.74
C SER A 74 17.10 8.62 -24.80
N THR A 75 15.84 8.26 -25.04
CA THR A 75 14.94 7.36 -24.28
C THR A 75 14.08 8.07 -23.23
N ASP A 76 12.76 8.14 -23.48
CA ASP A 76 11.77 8.51 -22.47
C ASP A 76 11.92 7.57 -21.27
N PRO A 77 11.94 8.09 -20.03
CA PRO A 77 12.17 7.25 -18.86
C PRO A 77 10.93 6.38 -18.57
N ASP A 78 11.17 5.12 -18.22
CA ASP A 78 10.11 4.17 -17.93
C ASP A 78 9.36 4.58 -16.65
N PRO A 79 8.01 4.52 -16.63
CA PRO A 79 7.25 4.81 -15.44
C PRO A 79 7.44 3.70 -14.41
N VAL A 80 7.80 4.09 -13.18
CA VAL A 80 7.79 3.18 -12.03
C VAL A 80 6.33 2.95 -11.64
N ARG A 81 5.95 1.67 -11.51
CA ARG A 81 4.59 1.27 -11.12
C ARG A 81 4.64 0.44 -9.85
N PHE A 82 3.71 0.69 -8.95
CA PHE A 82 3.62 -0.01 -7.67
C PHE A 82 2.47 -1.00 -7.67
N ARG A 83 2.67 -2.17 -7.07
CA ARG A 83 1.57 -3.02 -6.62
C ARG A 83 1.27 -2.67 -5.18
N ILE A 84 -0.02 -2.55 -4.85
CA ILE A 84 -0.43 -2.13 -3.51
C ILE A 84 -1.45 -3.13 -2.99
N GLY A 85 -1.12 -3.78 -1.88
CA GLY A 85 -2.01 -4.67 -1.16
C GLY A 85 -2.47 -4.05 0.15
N VAL A 86 -3.78 -4.04 0.38
CA VAL A 86 -4.38 -3.56 1.63
C VAL A 86 -5.26 -4.65 2.23
N ALA A 87 -5.24 -4.75 3.56
CA ALA A 87 -6.15 -5.64 4.26
C ALA A 87 -6.57 -5.01 5.59
N SER A 88 -7.74 -5.42 6.05
CA SER A 88 -8.24 -5.08 7.38
C SER A 88 -8.62 -6.32 8.15
N GLY A 89 -8.37 -6.29 9.46
CA GLY A 89 -8.62 -7.41 10.37
C GLY A 89 -7.73 -7.31 11.62
N PRO A 90 -7.79 -8.33 12.51
CA PRO A 90 -6.98 -8.37 13.71
C PRO A 90 -5.48 -8.39 13.41
N ALA A 91 -4.70 -7.66 14.19
CA ALA A 91 -3.25 -7.64 14.14
C ALA A 91 -2.68 -7.39 15.54
N THR A 92 -1.43 -7.81 15.75
CA THR A 92 -0.68 -7.55 16.98
C THR A 92 0.44 -6.59 16.65
N ALA A 93 0.50 -5.46 17.35
CA ALA A 93 1.59 -4.51 17.23
C ALA A 93 2.38 -4.45 18.54
N GLY A 94 3.69 -4.25 18.44
CA GLY A 94 4.55 -4.20 19.61
C GLY A 94 5.95 -3.72 19.30
N VAL A 95 6.71 -3.46 20.37
CA VAL A 95 8.13 -3.11 20.28
C VAL A 95 8.96 -4.34 20.62
N ILE A 96 9.88 -4.69 19.74
CA ILE A 96 10.80 -5.80 19.93
C ILE A 96 12.25 -5.31 19.92
N GLY A 97 13.11 -6.00 20.66
CA GLY A 97 14.55 -5.76 20.67
C GLY A 97 15.08 -5.24 22.02
N ARG A 98 16.41 -5.27 22.16
CA ARG A 98 17.12 -4.83 23.38
C ARG A 98 18.13 -3.72 23.11
N LYS A 99 18.97 -3.89 22.09
CA LYS A 99 19.96 -2.87 21.67
C LYS A 99 19.42 -1.92 20.61
N ARG A 100 18.52 -2.41 19.75
CA ARG A 100 17.78 -1.63 18.76
C ARG A 100 16.33 -1.99 18.92
N LEU A 101 15.53 -1.03 19.38
CA LEU A 101 14.09 -1.19 19.52
C LEU A 101 13.44 -0.97 18.16
N GLN A 102 12.55 -1.86 17.77
CA GLN A 102 11.79 -1.78 16.54
C GLN A 102 10.32 -1.99 16.86
N TYR A 103 9.49 -1.00 16.51
CA TYR A 103 8.05 -1.17 16.47
C TYR A 103 7.68 -1.94 15.20
N ASP A 104 6.83 -2.95 15.33
CA ASP A 104 6.43 -3.78 14.21
C ASP A 104 5.02 -4.36 14.42
N VAL A 105 4.41 -4.84 13.34
CA VAL A 105 3.03 -5.33 13.30
C VAL A 105 3.02 -6.71 12.65
N TRP A 106 2.33 -7.65 13.31
CA TRP A 106 2.23 -9.05 12.90
C TRP A 106 0.78 -9.54 12.93
N GLY A 107 0.56 -10.70 12.33
CA GLY A 107 -0.71 -11.41 12.37
C GLY A 107 -1.24 -11.72 10.97
N GLU A 108 -2.36 -12.43 10.95
CA GLU A 108 -2.98 -12.93 9.72
C GLU A 108 -3.30 -11.81 8.73
N THR A 109 -3.76 -10.66 9.23
CA THR A 109 -4.06 -9.49 8.39
C THR A 109 -2.83 -8.98 7.63
N VAL A 110 -1.64 -9.05 8.22
CA VAL A 110 -0.39 -8.65 7.57
C VAL A 110 -0.03 -9.62 6.44
N SER A 111 -0.21 -10.93 6.68
CA SER A 111 -0.03 -11.97 5.66
C SER A 111 -1.00 -11.80 4.48
N VAL A 112 -2.27 -11.49 4.77
CA VAL A 112 -3.28 -11.20 3.75
C VAL A 112 -2.91 -9.96 2.94
N ALA A 113 -2.52 -8.85 3.59
CA ALA A 113 -2.10 -7.64 2.88
C ALA A 113 -0.88 -7.89 1.97
N SER A 114 0.11 -8.64 2.46
CA SER A 114 1.27 -9.05 1.66
C SER A 114 0.87 -9.92 0.47
N HIS A 115 -0.08 -10.84 0.66
CA HIS A 115 -0.60 -11.66 -0.44
C HIS A 115 -1.37 -10.81 -1.47
N MET A 116 -2.16 -9.82 -1.03
CA MET A 116 -2.85 -8.89 -1.92
C MET A 116 -1.85 -8.07 -2.76
N GLU A 117 -0.73 -7.63 -2.19
CA GLU A 117 0.33 -6.93 -2.94
C GLU A 117 0.95 -7.86 -3.99
N HIS A 118 1.32 -9.08 -3.56
CA HIS A 118 2.02 -10.02 -4.43
C HIS A 118 1.19 -10.45 -5.64
N THR A 119 -0.12 -10.63 -5.43
CA THR A 119 -1.11 -10.98 -6.46
C THR A 119 -1.73 -9.74 -7.13
N GLY A 120 -1.30 -8.55 -6.74
CA GLY A 120 -1.81 -7.27 -7.22
C GLY A 120 -1.34 -6.92 -8.64
N MET A 121 -2.04 -5.98 -9.27
CA MET A 121 -1.65 -5.42 -10.56
C MET A 121 -0.91 -4.09 -10.38
N PRO A 122 0.15 -3.80 -11.16
CA PRO A 122 0.84 -2.52 -11.10
C PRO A 122 -0.10 -1.34 -11.37
N GLY A 123 -0.06 -0.33 -10.50
CA GLY A 123 -0.92 0.86 -10.55
C GLY A 123 -2.32 0.68 -9.94
N ARG A 124 -2.60 -0.48 -9.31
CA ARG A 124 -3.90 -0.75 -8.68
C ARG A 124 -3.76 -1.11 -7.21
N VAL A 125 -4.82 -0.85 -6.46
CA VAL A 125 -4.93 -1.21 -5.03
C VAL A 125 -5.79 -2.47 -4.90
N HIS A 126 -5.19 -3.54 -4.40
CA HIS A 126 -5.83 -4.83 -4.17
C HIS A 126 -6.23 -4.96 -2.70
N ALA A 127 -7.49 -5.30 -2.42
CA ALA A 127 -8.06 -5.28 -1.07
C ALA A 127 -8.81 -6.56 -0.70
N ASN A 128 -8.79 -6.91 0.59
CA ASN A 128 -9.66 -7.95 1.15
C ASN A 128 -11.08 -7.45 1.45
N GLU A 129 -12.01 -8.38 1.67
CA GLU A 129 -13.43 -8.09 1.89
C GLU A 129 -13.66 -7.17 3.08
N THR A 130 -12.99 -7.48 4.20
CA THR A 130 -13.16 -6.76 5.45
C THR A 130 -12.79 -5.28 5.32
N PHE A 131 -11.76 -4.98 4.52
CA PHE A 131 -11.37 -3.60 4.23
C PHE A 131 -12.44 -2.88 3.39
N ILE A 132 -12.97 -3.53 2.35
CA ILE A 132 -14.02 -2.99 1.50
C ILE A 132 -15.31 -2.74 2.29
N SER A 133 -15.71 -3.67 3.15
CA SER A 133 -16.88 -3.54 4.01
C SER A 133 -16.76 -2.34 4.97
N ALA A 134 -15.58 -2.15 5.56
CA ALA A 134 -15.30 -0.98 6.40
C ALA A 134 -15.37 0.35 5.62
N LEU A 135 -14.85 0.37 4.38
CA LEU A 135 -14.97 1.53 3.51
C LEU A 135 -16.41 1.86 3.12
N LYS A 136 -17.21 0.84 2.77
CA LYS A 136 -18.63 1.01 2.42
C LYS A 136 -19.45 1.54 3.61
N ALA A 137 -19.16 1.05 4.82
CA ALA A 137 -19.81 1.53 6.04
C ALA A 137 -19.54 3.03 6.31
N GLY A 138 -18.41 3.56 5.84
CA GLY A 138 -18.08 4.99 5.94
C GLY A 138 -18.82 5.90 4.96
N GLN A 139 -19.74 5.37 4.14
CA GLN A 139 -20.57 6.12 3.18
C GLN A 139 -19.77 7.02 2.22
N VAL A 140 -18.59 6.57 1.80
CA VAL A 140 -17.72 7.41 0.99
C VAL A 140 -18.03 7.21 -0.49
N ALA A 141 -18.86 8.09 -1.06
CA ALA A 141 -19.20 8.16 -2.49
C ALA A 141 -18.01 8.52 -3.41
N ARG A 142 -16.76 8.31 -2.97
CA ARG A 142 -15.52 8.71 -3.68
C ARG A 142 -14.72 7.52 -4.23
N TYR A 143 -15.10 6.30 -3.86
CA TYR A 143 -14.35 5.09 -4.21
C TYR A 143 -15.13 4.24 -5.21
N GLN A 144 -14.45 3.83 -6.27
CA GLN A 144 -14.91 2.80 -7.18
C GLN A 144 -14.34 1.46 -6.70
N ILE A 145 -15.22 0.47 -6.54
CA ILE A 145 -14.86 -0.86 -6.06
C ILE A 145 -15.27 -1.87 -7.12
N ALA A 146 -14.30 -2.60 -7.66
CA ALA A 146 -14.54 -3.67 -8.64
C ALA A 146 -14.13 -5.03 -8.06
N THR A 147 -14.83 -6.10 -8.41
CA THR A 147 -14.44 -7.46 -8.03
C THR A 147 -13.26 -7.93 -8.88
N CYS A 148 -12.27 -8.57 -8.25
CA CYS A 148 -11.12 -9.18 -8.92
C CYS A 148 -11.36 -10.68 -9.23
N GLY A 149 -12.34 -11.29 -8.56
CA GLY A 149 -12.56 -12.74 -8.56
C GLY A 149 -11.91 -13.41 -7.35
N GLU A 150 -11.77 -14.73 -7.40
CA GLU A 150 -11.20 -15.51 -6.31
C GLU A 150 -9.68 -15.59 -6.40
N VAL A 151 -9.00 -15.38 -5.28
CA VAL A 151 -7.56 -15.57 -5.12
C VAL A 151 -7.31 -16.64 -4.04
N VAL A 152 -6.41 -17.57 -4.32
CA VAL A 152 -6.07 -18.66 -3.39
C VAL A 152 -5.03 -18.18 -2.38
N ILE A 153 -5.46 -17.97 -1.13
CA ILE A 153 -4.57 -17.63 -0.02
C ILE A 153 -4.18 -18.91 0.74
N LYS A 154 -2.88 -19.12 0.94
CA LYS A 154 -2.36 -20.24 1.73
C LYS A 154 -2.99 -20.25 3.12
N GLY A 155 -3.72 -21.32 3.44
CA GLY A 155 -4.39 -21.50 4.73
C GLY A 155 -5.83 -20.98 4.81
N LYS A 156 -6.31 -20.21 3.82
CA LYS A 156 -7.72 -19.78 3.73
C LYS A 156 -8.49 -20.38 2.55
N GLY A 157 -7.80 -20.86 1.52
CA GLY A 157 -8.44 -21.34 0.29
C GLY A 157 -8.76 -20.19 -0.66
N ALA A 158 -9.73 -20.41 -1.55
CA ALA A 158 -10.22 -19.37 -2.45
C ALA A 158 -10.99 -18.32 -1.66
N VAL A 159 -10.59 -17.06 -1.79
CA VAL A 159 -11.30 -15.92 -1.20
C VAL A 159 -11.55 -14.89 -2.28
N ASP A 160 -12.73 -14.28 -2.25
CA ASP A 160 -13.02 -13.12 -3.09
C ASP A 160 -12.10 -11.97 -2.73
N THR A 161 -11.69 -11.20 -3.75
CA THR A 161 -10.87 -10.00 -3.58
C THR A 161 -11.38 -8.85 -4.46
N TRP A 162 -10.94 -7.63 -4.15
CA TRP A 162 -11.46 -6.40 -4.77
C TRP A 162 -10.36 -5.45 -5.20
N TRP A 163 -10.61 -4.74 -6.29
CA TRP A 163 -9.87 -3.56 -6.70
C TRP A 163 -10.50 -2.31 -6.12
N LEU A 164 -9.66 -1.42 -5.58
CA LEU A 164 -10.03 -0.09 -5.13
C LEU A 164 -9.44 0.96 -6.09
N GLU A 165 -10.30 1.80 -6.64
CA GLU A 165 -9.95 2.86 -7.59
C GLU A 165 -10.65 4.18 -7.20
N VAL A 166 -10.13 5.31 -7.67
CA VAL A 166 -10.80 6.62 -7.53
C VAL A 166 -11.94 6.67 -8.54
N LEU A 167 -13.11 7.15 -8.14
CA LEU A 167 -14.18 7.46 -9.10
C LEU A 167 -13.67 8.52 -10.09
N THR A 168 -13.48 8.11 -11.33
CA THR A 168 -13.26 9.03 -12.44
C THR A 168 -14.60 9.70 -12.74
N GLN A 169 -14.70 11.00 -12.50
CA GLN A 169 -15.78 11.80 -13.07
C GLN A 169 -15.38 12.07 -14.52
N ASP A 170 -16.03 11.35 -15.44
CA ASP A 170 -16.04 11.71 -16.87
C ASP A 170 -16.80 13.03 -17.09
#